data_AF-A0AA35ZFG0-F1
#
_entry.id   AF-A0AA35ZFG0-F1
#
_cell.length_a   1.000
_cell.length_b   1.000
_cell.length_c   1.000
_cell.angle_alpha   90.00
_cell.angle_beta   90.00
_cell.angle_gamma   90.00
#
_symmetry.space_group_name_H-M   'P 1'
#
loop_
_entity.id
_entity.type
_entity.pdbx_description
1 polymer ?
#
loop_
_entity_poly.entity_id
_entity_poly.type
_entity_poly.pdbx_seq_one_letter_code
_entity_poly.pdbx_strand_id
1 'polypeptide(L)'
;MIFGDDDGNDDIGRFTNNPFQIRIESKDEVAITKWQLQSLHEKIDQLLLASKDSSSEAYSKAVVESLFERTTKEHKSNVAKMNKAVADFVEVCKTMTEKNLGPVFKVEKDNWQDLRKGLQKDHETFQTSIISQITKLQDDLAMESKDMDALAVKM
;
A
#
# COMPACT_ATOMS: atom_id res chain seq x y z
N MET A 1 21.81 -7.56 40.66
CA MET A 1 21.87 -7.12 39.24
C MET A 1 20.45 -6.76 38.84
N ILE A 2 20.13 -5.48 38.98
CA ILE A 2 19.95 -4.52 37.88
C ILE A 2 18.82 -4.98 36.95
N PHE A 3 17.60 -4.63 37.33
CA PHE A 3 16.67 -3.99 36.40
C PHE A 3 16.14 -2.77 37.14
N GLY A 4 16.72 -1.63 36.78
CA GLY A 4 16.24 -0.34 37.19
C GLY A 4 14.98 0.01 36.41
N ASP A 5 14.18 0.84 37.04
CA ASP A 5 13.21 1.72 36.40
C ASP A 5 13.87 2.42 35.21
N ASP A 6 13.26 2.34 34.03
CA ASP A 6 13.54 3.31 32.97
C ASP A 6 12.27 3.63 32.20
N ASP A 7 12.15 4.93 31.99
CA ASP A 7 10.99 5.70 31.64
C ASP A 7 10.42 5.35 30.26
N GLY A 8 9.12 5.66 30.12
CA GLY A 8 8.41 5.54 28.86
C GLY A 8 9.08 6.30 27.74
N ASN A 9 9.63 5.56 26.78
CA ASN A 9 9.78 6.01 25.41
C ASN A 9 9.84 4.78 24.50
N ASP A 10 8.67 4.16 24.27
CA ASP A 10 8.48 3.29 23.12
C ASP A 10 8.62 4.16 21.87
N ASP A 11 9.86 4.32 21.42
CA ASP A 11 10.22 4.80 20.11
C ASP A 11 9.70 3.79 19.08
N ILE A 12 8.42 3.95 18.72
CA ILE A 12 7.79 3.30 17.57
C ILE A 12 8.35 3.96 16.29
N GLY A 13 9.66 3.91 16.13
CA GLY A 13 10.42 4.39 14.98
C GLY A 13 10.33 3.46 13.77
N ARG A 14 9.12 2.96 13.41
CA ARG A 14 9.00 1.98 12.31
C ARG A 14 7.80 2.07 11.37
N PHE A 15 7.10 3.20 11.30
CA PHE A 15 6.03 3.41 10.30
C PHE A 15 6.24 4.59 9.35
N THR A 16 7.50 4.98 9.07
CA THR A 16 7.77 6.07 8.11
C THR A 16 8.00 5.62 6.66
N ASN A 17 7.94 4.32 6.36
CA ASN A 17 7.93 3.84 4.98
C ASN A 17 6.51 3.76 4.44
N ASN A 18 5.91 4.93 4.21
CA ASN A 18 4.79 5.02 3.28
C ASN A 18 5.36 5.13 1.85
N PRO A 19 5.17 4.13 0.96
CA PRO A 19 5.64 4.18 -0.42
C PRO A 19 4.92 5.25 -1.27
N PHE A 20 3.88 5.88 -0.73
CA PHE A 20 3.15 6.98 -1.36
C PHE A 20 3.58 8.37 -0.84
N GLN A 21 4.86 8.56 -0.51
CA GLN A 21 5.39 9.92 -0.35
C GLN A 21 5.36 10.59 -1.71
N ILE A 22 4.33 11.41 -1.95
CA ILE A 22 4.26 12.33 -3.08
C ILE A 22 5.39 13.35 -2.88
N ARG A 23 6.58 13.02 -3.37
CA ARG A 23 7.65 14.00 -3.58
C ARG A 23 7.18 14.94 -4.68
N ILE A 24 6.66 16.10 -4.29
CA ILE A 24 6.48 17.25 -5.18
C ILE A 24 7.88 17.85 -5.40
N GLU A 25 8.73 17.13 -6.13
CA GLU A 25 9.94 17.69 -6.72
C GLU A 25 9.58 18.35 -8.06
N SER A 26 8.66 19.32 -8.03
CA SER A 26 8.45 20.24 -9.15
C SER A 26 8.90 21.63 -8.67
N LYS A 27 10.10 22.01 -9.13
CA LYS A 27 10.83 23.23 -8.72
C LYS A 27 10.13 24.53 -9.15
N ASP A 28 8.95 24.44 -9.75
CA ASP A 28 8.18 25.56 -10.31
C ASP A 28 6.70 25.60 -9.85
N GLU A 29 6.21 24.64 -9.05
CA GLU A 29 4.88 24.76 -8.43
C GLU A 29 5.01 25.44 -7.08
N VAL A 30 4.81 26.76 -7.07
CA VAL A 30 4.67 27.53 -5.83
C VAL A 30 3.47 26.98 -5.09
N ALA A 31 3.71 26.10 -4.12
CA ALA A 31 2.70 25.59 -3.21
C ALA A 31 2.01 26.82 -2.58
N ILE A 32 0.74 27.02 -2.92
CA ILE A 32 -0.04 28.14 -2.39
C ILE A 32 -0.12 27.92 -0.88
N THR A 33 0.57 28.77 -0.14
CA THR A 33 0.64 28.68 1.32
C THR A 33 -0.70 29.10 1.91
N LYS A 34 -1.07 28.50 3.04
CA LYS A 34 -2.30 28.83 3.80
C LYS A 34 -2.47 30.35 4.02
N TRP A 35 -1.36 31.05 4.28
CA TRP A 35 -1.31 32.50 4.44
C TRP A 35 -1.66 33.28 3.16
N GLN A 36 -1.29 32.78 1.99
CA GLN A 36 -1.69 33.40 0.71
C GLN A 36 -3.20 33.29 0.47
N LEU A 37 -3.81 32.17 0.85
CA LEU A 37 -5.26 31.98 0.74
C LEU A 37 -6.02 32.92 1.68
N GLN A 38 -5.53 33.07 2.92
CA GLN A 38 -6.10 34.00 3.90
C GLN A 38 -5.96 35.46 3.44
N SER A 39 -4.78 35.84 2.94
CA SER A 39 -4.54 37.19 2.40
C SER A 39 -5.44 37.51 1.21
N LEU A 40 -5.73 36.53 0.35
CA LEU A 40 -6.66 36.71 -0.76
C LEU A 40 -8.10 36.94 -0.27
N HIS A 41 -8.54 36.17 0.74
CA HIS A 41 -9.86 36.31 1.35
C HIS A 41 -10.07 37.74 1.89
N GLU A 42 -9.09 38.23 2.65
CA GLU A 42 -9.14 39.54 3.29
C GLU A 42 -9.11 40.69 2.28
N LYS A 43 -8.40 40.51 1.15
CA LYS A 43 -8.43 41.47 0.03
C LYS A 43 -9.77 41.50 -0.69
N ILE A 44 -10.45 40.35 -0.83
CA ILE A 44 -11.78 40.28 -1.43
C ILE A 44 -12.79 40.99 -0.51
N ASP A 45 -12.72 40.79 0.79
CA ASP A 45 -13.58 41.46 1.76
C ASP A 45 -13.38 42.98 1.73
N GLN A 46 -12.13 43.44 1.68
CA GLN A 46 -11.80 44.87 1.53
C GLN A 46 -12.33 45.47 0.23
N LEU A 47 -12.27 44.72 -0.88
CA LEU A 47 -12.80 45.17 -2.17
C LEU A 47 -14.33 45.31 -2.14
N LEU A 48 -15.01 44.35 -1.52
CA LEU A 48 -16.47 44.38 -1.35
C LEU A 48 -16.91 45.54 -0.45
N LEU A 49 -16.16 45.82 0.62
CA LEU A 49 -16.40 46.99 1.49
C LEU A 49 -16.17 48.31 0.73
N ALA A 50 -15.06 48.44 0.00
CA ALA A 50 -14.78 49.65 -0.79
C ALA A 50 -15.82 49.91 -1.90
N SER A 51 -16.44 48.86 -2.42
CA SER A 51 -17.51 48.98 -3.42
C SER A 51 -18.82 49.57 -2.86
N LYS A 52 -19.07 49.46 -1.55
CA LYS A 52 -20.27 50.02 -0.90
C LYS A 52 -20.25 51.54 -0.78
N ASP A 53 -19.07 52.15 -0.69
CA ASP A 53 -18.91 53.58 -0.43
C ASP A 53 -18.73 54.42 -1.72
N SER A 54 -18.63 53.79 -2.90
CA SER A 54 -18.36 54.45 -4.18
C SER A 54 -19.63 54.84 -4.94
N SER A 55 -19.92 56.16 -5.00
CA SER A 55 -21.11 56.80 -5.60
C SER A 55 -21.15 56.87 -7.15
N SER A 56 -20.57 55.91 -7.88
CA SER A 56 -20.64 55.83 -9.35
C SER A 56 -21.37 54.55 -9.79
N GLU A 57 -22.69 54.58 -9.71
CA GLU A 57 -23.57 53.40 -9.77
C GLU A 57 -23.47 52.61 -11.10
N ALA A 58 -23.24 53.29 -12.24
CA ALA A 58 -23.21 52.65 -13.55
C ALA A 58 -21.81 52.16 -13.98
N TYR A 59 -20.73 52.91 -13.67
CA TYR A 59 -19.37 52.54 -14.06
C TYR A 59 -18.80 51.44 -13.12
N SER A 60 -19.21 51.44 -11.85
CA SER A 60 -18.83 50.42 -10.87
C SER A 60 -19.44 49.04 -11.20
N LYS A 61 -20.71 49.01 -11.64
CA LYS A 61 -21.44 47.77 -11.92
C LYS A 61 -20.84 46.96 -13.08
N ALA A 62 -20.61 47.59 -14.24
CA ALA A 62 -20.06 46.89 -15.41
C ALA A 62 -18.65 46.35 -15.15
N VAL A 63 -17.83 47.08 -14.39
CA VAL A 63 -16.49 46.63 -14.00
C VAL A 63 -16.56 45.41 -13.08
N VAL A 64 -17.44 45.42 -12.08
CA VAL A 64 -17.65 44.27 -11.17
C VAL A 64 -18.18 43.05 -11.92
N GLU A 65 -19.15 43.22 -12.82
CA GLU A 65 -19.67 42.13 -13.66
C GLU A 65 -18.56 41.50 -14.52
N SER A 66 -17.72 42.33 -15.15
CA SER A 66 -16.59 41.85 -15.97
C SER A 66 -15.53 41.09 -15.15
N LEU A 67 -15.31 41.48 -13.89
CA LEU A 67 -14.40 40.80 -12.97
C LEU A 67 -14.96 39.43 -12.56
N PHE A 68 -16.26 39.37 -12.27
CA PHE A 68 -16.94 38.15 -11.88
C PHE A 68 -16.99 37.13 -13.03
N GLU A 69 -17.26 37.60 -14.25
CA GLU A 69 -17.26 36.77 -15.45
C GLU A 69 -15.86 36.20 -15.73
N ARG A 70 -14.82 37.05 -15.65
CA ARG A 70 -13.42 36.64 -15.81
C ARG A 70 -13.01 35.60 -14.77
N THR A 71 -13.32 35.85 -13.50
CA THR A 71 -13.01 34.95 -12.39
C THR A 71 -13.71 33.60 -12.56
N THR A 72 -14.99 33.62 -12.94
CA THR A 72 -15.77 32.40 -13.21
C THR A 72 -15.17 31.59 -14.37
N LYS A 73 -14.79 32.27 -15.46
CA LYS A 73 -14.15 31.64 -16.62
C LYS A 73 -12.81 31.01 -16.27
N GLU A 74 -11.98 31.73 -15.52
CA GLU A 74 -10.67 31.24 -15.07
C GLU A 74 -10.81 30.07 -14.10
N HIS A 75 -11.73 30.16 -13.13
CA HIS A 75 -12.03 29.06 -12.21
C HIS A 75 -12.48 27.81 -12.95
N LYS A 76 -13.39 27.94 -13.94
CA LYS A 76 -13.83 26.82 -14.78
C LYS A 76 -12.69 26.18 -15.56
N SER A 77 -11.80 27.00 -16.14
CA SER A 77 -10.60 26.54 -16.84
C SER A 77 -9.65 25.79 -15.89
N ASN A 78 -9.45 26.33 -14.68
CA ASN A 78 -8.58 25.72 -13.68
C ASN A 78 -9.13 24.38 -13.17
N VAL A 79 -10.44 24.30 -12.90
CA VAL A 79 -11.12 23.05 -12.54
C VAL A 79 -10.97 22.01 -13.64
N ALA A 80 -11.12 22.39 -14.91
CA ALA A 80 -10.93 21.48 -16.04
C ALA A 80 -9.50 20.94 -16.11
N LYS A 81 -8.49 21.80 -15.91
CA LYS A 81 -7.07 21.38 -15.85
C LYS A 81 -6.80 20.45 -14.68
N MET A 82 -7.31 20.78 -13.50
CA MET A 82 -7.15 19.94 -12.30
C MET A 82 -7.79 18.57 -12.49
N ASN A 83 -9.01 18.50 -13.02
CA ASN A 83 -9.66 17.23 -13.31
C ASN A 83 -8.87 16.38 -14.30
N LYS A 84 -8.29 17.00 -15.33
CA LYS A 84 -7.40 16.31 -16.27
C LYS A 84 -6.16 15.77 -15.57
N ALA A 85 -5.48 16.58 -14.76
CA ALA A 85 -4.29 16.15 -14.01
C ALA A 85 -4.60 14.98 -13.06
N VAL A 86 -5.76 15.00 -12.40
CA VAL A 86 -6.23 13.90 -11.55
C VAL A 86 -6.48 12.63 -12.38
N ALA A 87 -7.12 12.75 -13.54
CA ALA A 87 -7.36 11.60 -14.43
C ALA A 87 -6.05 10.98 -14.93
N ASP A 88 -5.11 11.80 -15.40
CA ASP A 88 -3.79 11.37 -15.86
C ASP A 88 -3.02 10.68 -14.72
N PHE A 89 -3.09 11.23 -13.49
CA PHE A 89 -2.47 10.62 -12.32
C PHE A 89 -3.09 9.25 -11.96
N VAL A 90 -4.42 9.13 -12.01
CA VAL A 90 -5.11 7.85 -11.78
C VAL A 90 -4.67 6.80 -12.81
N GLU A 91 -4.50 7.18 -14.07
CA GLU A 91 -4.00 6.28 -15.11
C GLU A 91 -2.56 5.83 -14.86
N VAL A 92 -1.68 6.73 -14.43
CA VAL A 92 -0.30 6.40 -14.04
C VAL A 92 -0.29 5.41 -12.87
N CYS A 93 -1.07 5.66 -11.81
CA CYS A 93 -1.16 4.76 -10.66
C CYS A 93 -1.69 3.38 -11.06
N LYS A 94 -2.72 3.31 -11.92
CA LYS A 94 -3.26 2.06 -12.43
C LYS A 94 -2.22 1.28 -13.23
N THR A 95 -1.57 1.93 -14.19
CA THR A 95 -0.57 1.28 -15.04
C THR A 95 0.66 0.84 -14.25
N MET A 96 1.10 1.62 -13.27
CA MET A 96 2.20 1.25 -12.38
C MET A 96 1.85 0.03 -11.53
N THR A 97 0.62 -0.03 -11.00
CA THR A 97 0.14 -1.17 -10.21
C THR A 97 0.06 -2.43 -11.08
N GLU A 98 -0.56 -2.35 -12.25
CA GLU A 98 -0.72 -3.49 -13.16
C GLU A 98 0.62 -4.00 -13.70
N LYS A 99 1.52 -3.10 -14.12
CA LYS A 99 2.81 -3.48 -14.72
C LYS A 99 3.84 -3.95 -13.71
N ASN A 100 3.86 -3.38 -12.50
CA ASN A 100 4.91 -3.70 -11.52
C ASN A 100 4.45 -4.73 -10.49
N LEU A 101 3.25 -4.60 -9.93
CA LEU A 101 2.78 -5.56 -8.91
C LEU A 101 2.22 -6.84 -9.54
N GLY A 102 1.56 -6.75 -10.70
CA GLY A 102 0.99 -7.91 -11.38
C GLY A 102 2.01 -9.05 -11.61
N PRO A 103 3.18 -8.78 -12.24
CA PRO A 103 4.20 -9.79 -12.44
C PRO A 103 4.80 -10.33 -11.13
N VAL A 104 4.99 -9.48 -10.12
CA VAL A 104 5.53 -9.90 -8.80
C VAL A 104 4.59 -10.91 -8.15
N PHE A 105 3.29 -10.61 -8.08
CA PHE A 105 2.31 -11.54 -7.52
C PHE A 105 2.22 -12.85 -8.30
N LYS A 106 2.39 -12.80 -9.63
CA LYS A 106 2.40 -14.00 -10.47
C LYS A 106 3.61 -14.88 -10.15
N VAL A 107 4.82 -14.30 -10.14
CA VAL A 107 6.05 -15.04 -9.81
C VAL A 107 5.97 -15.63 -8.40
N GLU A 108 5.50 -14.86 -7.42
CA GLU A 108 5.37 -15.34 -6.06
C GLU A 108 4.35 -16.48 -5.95
N LYS A 109 3.20 -16.37 -6.64
CA LYS A 109 2.22 -17.46 -6.74
C LYS A 109 2.84 -18.73 -7.33
N ASP A 110 3.61 -18.61 -8.40
CA ASP A 110 4.25 -19.76 -9.05
C ASP A 110 5.28 -20.41 -8.10
N ASN A 111 6.10 -19.62 -7.40
CA ASN A 111 7.02 -20.10 -6.38
C ASN A 111 6.31 -20.88 -5.25
N TRP A 112 5.17 -20.37 -4.76
CA TRP A 112 4.39 -21.06 -3.73
C TRP A 112 3.80 -22.38 -4.23
N GLN A 113 3.41 -22.46 -5.50
CA GLN A 113 2.92 -23.71 -6.08
C GLN A 113 4.04 -24.75 -6.19
N ASP A 114 5.24 -24.34 -6.58
CA ASP A 114 6.39 -25.24 -6.68
C ASP A 114 6.87 -25.70 -5.30
N LEU A 115 6.92 -24.81 -4.31
CA LEU A 115 7.21 -25.18 -2.92
C LEU A 115 6.21 -26.21 -2.39
N ARG A 116 4.92 -26.02 -2.66
CA ARG A 116 3.87 -26.97 -2.25
C ARG A 116 4.07 -28.35 -2.88
N LYS A 117 4.38 -28.42 -4.18
CA LYS A 117 4.65 -29.68 -4.86
C LYS A 117 5.90 -30.37 -4.29
N GLY A 118 6.95 -29.61 -4.02
CA GLY A 118 8.16 -30.11 -3.38
C GLY A 118 7.85 -30.74 -2.01
N LEU A 119 7.14 -30.00 -1.16
CA LEU A 119 6.75 -30.48 0.18
C LEU A 119 5.89 -31.74 0.11
N GLN A 120 4.96 -31.81 -0.84
CA GLN A 120 4.13 -33.00 -1.03
C GLN A 120 4.97 -34.22 -1.42
N LYS A 121 5.91 -34.07 -2.36
CA LYS A 121 6.81 -35.14 -2.78
C LYS A 121 7.70 -35.62 -1.62
N ASP A 122 8.23 -34.71 -0.83
CA ASP A 122 9.05 -35.04 0.34
C ASP A 122 8.23 -35.81 1.37
N HIS A 123 6.97 -35.39 1.58
CA HIS A 123 6.04 -36.09 2.46
C HIS A 123 5.74 -37.52 2.00
N GLU A 124 5.43 -37.72 0.71
CA GLU A 124 5.19 -39.04 0.13
C GLU A 124 6.42 -39.96 0.24
N THR A 125 7.61 -39.39 0.03
CA THR A 125 8.88 -40.11 0.18
C THR A 125 9.11 -40.53 1.63
N PHE A 126 8.86 -39.61 2.58
CA PHE A 126 8.97 -39.88 4.00
C PHE A 126 7.99 -40.96 4.46
N GLN A 127 6.73 -40.88 4.03
CA GLN A 127 5.73 -41.92 4.31
C GLN A 127 6.16 -43.30 3.79
N THR A 128 6.66 -43.36 2.55
CA THR A 128 7.15 -44.61 1.96
C THR A 128 8.31 -45.19 2.76
N SER A 129 9.24 -44.35 3.22
CA SER A 129 10.36 -44.76 4.08
C SER A 129 9.89 -45.33 5.41
N ILE A 130 8.95 -44.67 6.08
CA ILE A 130 8.35 -45.16 7.33
C ILE A 130 7.69 -46.53 7.10
N ILE A 131 6.85 -46.65 6.08
CA ILE A 131 6.14 -47.90 5.78
C ILE A 131 7.14 -49.03 5.56
N SER A 132 8.20 -48.78 4.78
CA SER A 132 9.25 -49.77 4.55
C SER A 132 9.94 -50.23 5.84
N GLN A 133 10.26 -49.31 6.75
CA GLN A 133 10.85 -49.67 8.05
C GLN A 133 9.90 -50.47 8.93
N ILE A 134 8.62 -50.09 8.96
CA ILE A 134 7.59 -50.83 9.72
C ILE A 134 7.46 -52.25 9.18
N THR A 135 7.38 -52.43 7.85
CA THR A 135 7.31 -53.76 7.23
C THR A 135 8.54 -54.59 7.58
N LYS A 136 9.75 -54.01 7.53
CA LYS A 136 10.96 -54.72 7.91
C LYS A 136 10.92 -55.18 9.37
N LEU A 137 10.51 -54.31 10.30
CA LEU A 137 10.38 -54.67 11.71
C LEU A 137 9.33 -55.77 11.94
N GLN A 138 8.25 -55.79 11.16
CA GLN A 138 7.25 -56.85 11.21
C GLN A 138 7.81 -58.19 10.72
N ASP A 139 8.60 -58.19 9.64
CA ASP A 139 9.25 -59.40 9.12
C ASP A 139 10.31 -59.94 10.09
N ASP A 140 11.14 -59.06 10.66
CA ASP A 140 12.15 -59.41 11.66
C ASP A 140 11.49 -60.04 12.91
N LEU A 141 10.39 -59.44 13.40
CA LEU A 141 9.64 -59.96 14.55
C LEU A 141 8.98 -61.32 14.26
N ALA A 142 8.45 -61.53 13.04
CA ALA A 142 7.86 -62.80 12.64
C ALA A 142 8.92 -63.91 12.55
N MET A 143 10.12 -63.59 12.08
CA MET A 143 11.25 -64.51 12.04
C MET A 143 11.71 -64.89 13.45
N GLU A 144 11.89 -63.92 14.34
CA GLU A 144 12.28 -64.16 15.74
C GLU A 144 11.26 -65.03 16.47
N SER A 145 9.96 -64.76 16.27
CA SER A 145 8.89 -65.56 16.86
C SER A 145 8.96 -67.03 16.42
N LYS A 146 9.21 -67.28 15.13
CA LYS A 146 9.35 -68.64 14.58
C LYS A 146 10.57 -69.38 15.15
N ASP A 147 11.69 -68.68 15.33
CA ASP A 147 12.90 -69.26 15.91
C ASP A 147 12.68 -69.61 17.39
N MET A 148 11.98 -68.76 18.15
CA MET A 148 11.59 -69.04 19.53
C MET A 148 10.69 -70.27 19.63
N ASP A 149 9.67 -70.40 18.77
CA ASP A 149 8.80 -71.58 18.73
C ASP A 149 9.59 -72.87 18.43
N ALA A 150 10.53 -72.81 17.48
CA ALA A 150 11.37 -73.95 17.12
C ALA A 150 12.32 -74.38 18.25
N LEU A 151 12.79 -73.43 19.07
CA LEU A 151 13.57 -73.71 20.27
C LEU A 151 12.71 -74.33 21.38
N ALA A 152 11.49 -73.84 21.58
CA ALA A 152 10.58 -74.36 22.60
C ALA A 152 10.19 -75.84 22.37
N VAL A 153 10.06 -76.28 21.11
CA VAL A 153 9.76 -77.69 20.78
C VAL A 153 10.95 -78.64 21.05
N LYS A 154 12.18 -78.10 21.08
CA LYS A 154 13.40 -78.92 21.28
C LYS A 154 13.76 -79.13 22.75
N MET A 155 13.15 -78.39 23.67
CA MET A 155 13.35 -78.51 25.11
C MET A 155 12.36 -79.50 25.72
#